data_AF-A0A5C7Z393-F1
#
_entry.id   AF-A0A5C7Z393-F1
#
_cell.length_a   1.000
_cell.length_b   1.000
_cell.length_c   1.000
_cell.angle_alpha   90.00
_cell.angle_beta   90.00
_cell.angle_gamma   90.00
#
_symmetry.space_group_name_H-M   'P 1'
#
loop_
_entity.id
_entity.type
_entity.pdbx_description
1 polymer ?
#
loop_
_entity_poly.entity_id
_entity_poly.type
_entity_poly.pdbx_seq_one_letter_code
_entity_poly.pdbx_strand_id
1 'polypeptide(L)'
;MELYQRSLEQQLMEEQAKVNEELYLKITDYLKGYAQEKELQVVLKYNTSSDLLYGGSAIDVTQDVIKGLNELYKVELATPKTDSTKTDKKK
;
A
#
# COMPACT_ATOMS: atom_id res chain seq x y z
N MET A 1 8.40 -2.35 34.73
CA MET A 1 8.79 -1.24 33.82
C MET A 1 9.37 -1.79 32.52
N GLU A 2 10.41 -2.64 32.57
CA GLU A 2 11.04 -3.21 31.35
C GLU A 2 10.10 -4.07 30.48
N LEU A 3 9.26 -4.92 31.09
CA LEU A 3 8.30 -5.73 30.35
C LEU A 3 7.29 -4.89 29.55
N TYR A 4 6.91 -3.73 30.08
CA TYR A 4 5.97 -2.81 29.42
C TYR A 4 6.63 -2.10 28.22
N GLN A 5 7.89 -1.68 28.36
CA GLN A 5 8.66 -1.13 27.25
C GLN A 5 8.83 -2.17 26.12
N ARG A 6 9.20 -3.40 26.47
CA ARG A 6 9.35 -4.48 25.50
C ARG A 6 8.03 -4.81 24.78
N SER A 7 6.90 -4.82 25.49
CA SER A 7 5.60 -5.05 24.85
C SER A 7 5.19 -3.92 23.91
N LEU A 8 5.50 -2.66 24.26
CA LEU A 8 5.24 -1.51 23.38
C LEU A 8 6.08 -1.58 22.10
N GLU A 9 7.36 -1.93 22.21
CA GLU A 9 8.23 -2.13 21.05
C GLU A 9 7.70 -3.23 20.12
N GLN A 10 7.23 -4.35 20.68
CA GLN A 10 6.62 -5.43 19.91
C GLN A 10 5.34 -4.98 19.21
N GLN A 11 4.44 -4.29 19.91
CA GLN A 11 3.21 -3.76 19.33
C GLN A 11 3.49 -2.79 18.17
N LEU A 12 4.48 -1.90 18.33
CA LEU A 12 4.88 -0.97 17.28
C LEU A 12 5.41 -1.70 16.04
N MET A 13 6.24 -2.72 16.23
CA MET A 13 6.74 -3.55 15.12
C MET A 13 5.62 -4.29 14.39
N GLU A 14 4.65 -4.85 15.13
CA GLU A 14 3.48 -5.51 14.56
C GLU A 14 2.59 -4.54 13.77
N GLU A 15 2.34 -3.35 14.32
CA GLU A 15 1.56 -2.32 13.65
C GLU A 15 2.24 -1.85 12.37
N GLN A 16 3.56 -1.60 12.41
CA GLN A 16 4.32 -1.23 11.23
C GLN A 16 4.28 -2.32 10.15
N ALA A 17 4.36 -3.60 10.55
CA ALA A 17 4.26 -4.72 9.62
C ALA A 17 2.88 -4.80 8.95
N LYS A 18 1.79 -4.64 9.73
CA LYS A 18 0.42 -4.62 9.21
C LYS A 18 0.20 -3.47 8.23
N VAL A 19 0.63 -2.26 8.58
CA VAL A 19 0.50 -1.09 7.70
C VAL A 19 1.25 -1.30 6.38
N ASN A 20 2.44 -1.90 6.45
CA ASN A 20 3.20 -2.23 5.24
C ASN A 20 2.46 -3.27 4.37
N GLU A 21 1.93 -4.33 4.98
CA GLU A 21 1.15 -5.36 4.28
C GLU A 21 -0.09 -4.77 3.59
N GLU A 22 -0.88 -3.98 4.31
CA GLU A 22 -2.06 -3.31 3.77
C GLU A 22 -1.70 -2.37 2.60
N LEU A 23 -0.59 -1.64 2.72
CA LEU A 23 -0.08 -0.79 1.64
C LEU A 23 0.26 -1.62 0.40
N TYR A 24 0.97 -2.74 0.57
CA TYR A 24 1.30 -3.64 -0.54
C TYR A 24 0.05 -4.23 -1.21
N LEU A 25 -0.95 -4.62 -0.43
CA LEU A 25 -2.21 -5.14 -0.96
C LEU A 25 -2.96 -4.07 -1.77
N LYS A 26 -3.10 -2.86 -1.24
CA LYS A 26 -3.76 -1.74 -1.96
C LYS A 26 -3.07 -1.42 -3.28
N ILE A 27 -1.74 -1.36 -3.28
CA ILE A 27 -0.96 -1.12 -4.51
C ILE A 27 -1.18 -2.26 -5.50
N THR A 28 -1.11 -3.51 -5.04
CA THR A 28 -1.26 -4.69 -5.90
C THR A 28 -2.66 -4.76 -6.51
N ASP A 29 -3.70 -4.46 -5.73
CA ASP A 29 -5.08 -4.46 -6.22
C ASP A 29 -5.33 -3.35 -7.24
N TYR A 30 -4.79 -2.15 -7.01
CA TYR A 30 -4.81 -1.10 -8.02
C TYR A 30 -4.09 -1.52 -9.30
N LEU A 31 -2.89 -2.11 -9.18
CA LEU A 31 -2.09 -2.56 -10.31
C LEU A 31 -2.79 -3.63 -11.15
N LYS A 32 -3.62 -4.50 -10.56
CA LYS A 32 -4.42 -5.48 -11.33
C LYS A 32 -5.38 -4.78 -12.29
N GLY A 33 -6.12 -3.78 -11.82
CA GLY A 33 -7.04 -3.01 -12.66
C GLY A 33 -6.31 -2.21 -13.74
N TYR A 34 -5.23 -1.53 -13.34
CA TYR A 34 -4.37 -0.79 -14.27
C TYR A 34 -3.78 -1.69 -15.36
N ALA A 35 -3.30 -2.89 -14.98
CA ALA A 35 -2.74 -3.86 -15.91
C ALA A 35 -3.80 -4.37 -16.90
N GLN A 36 -5.03 -4.60 -16.46
CA GLN A 36 -6.14 -4.97 -17.35
C GLN A 36 -6.46 -3.86 -18.36
N GLU A 37 -6.53 -2.60 -17.91
CA GLU A 37 -6.83 -1.45 -18.79
C GLU A 37 -5.73 -1.21 -19.83
N LYS A 38 -4.47 -1.39 -19.44
CA LYS A 38 -3.29 -1.17 -20.28
C LYS A 38 -2.80 -2.42 -21.01
N GLU A 39 -3.57 -3.52 -20.94
CA GLU A 39 -3.24 -4.81 -21.54
C GLU A 39 -1.84 -5.35 -21.13
N LEU A 40 -1.41 -5.02 -19.91
CA LEU A 40 -0.15 -5.47 -19.33
C LEU A 40 -0.33 -6.87 -18.74
N GLN A 41 0.52 -7.81 -19.15
CA GLN A 41 0.49 -9.17 -18.62
C GLN A 41 1.32 -9.33 -17.34
N VAL A 42 2.34 -8.48 -17.15
CA VAL A 42 3.27 -8.53 -16.03
C VAL A 42 3.66 -7.12 -15.59
N VAL A 43 3.74 -6.92 -14.28
CA VAL A 43 4.35 -5.74 -13.65
C VAL A 43 5.45 -6.23 -12.71
N LEU A 44 6.65 -5.69 -12.85
CA LEU A 44 7.81 -6.07 -12.05
C LEU A 44 8.15 -4.96 -11.05
N LYS A 45 8.47 -5.34 -9.81
CA LYS A 45 9.06 -4.42 -8.84
C LYS A 45 10.48 -4.07 -9.28
N TYR A 46 10.82 -2.79 -9.29
CA TYR A 46 12.17 -2.32 -9.57
C TYR A 46 12.86 -1.85 -8.29
N ASN A 47 13.80 -2.66 -7.79
CA ASN A 47 14.66 -2.33 -6.67
C ASN A 47 15.95 -3.17 -6.72
N THR A 48 16.88 -2.90 -5.81
CA THR A 48 18.18 -3.62 -5.74
C THR A 48 18.07 -5.11 -5.42
N SER A 49 16.90 -5.59 -4.96
CA SER A 49 16.62 -7.00 -4.73
C SER A 49 15.82 -7.66 -5.86
N SER A 50 15.56 -6.94 -6.95
CA SER A 50 14.81 -7.43 -8.11
C SER A 50 15.76 -8.05 -9.14
N ASP A 51 15.26 -9.00 -9.91
CA ASP A 51 15.98 -9.61 -11.03
C ASP A 51 16.08 -8.67 -12.25
N LEU A 52 15.34 -7.55 -12.27
CA LEU A 52 15.39 -6.58 -13.36
C LEU A 52 16.57 -5.62 -13.16
N LEU A 53 17.62 -5.75 -13.99
CA LEU A 53 18.80 -4.88 -13.94
C LEU A 53 18.57 -3.52 -14.61
N TYR A 54 17.83 -3.49 -15.71
CA TYR A 54 17.54 -2.28 -16.48
C TYR A 54 16.14 -2.34 -17.07
N GLY A 55 15.36 -1.27 -16.87
CA GLY A 55 14.10 -1.02 -17.53
C GLY A 55 14.15 0.34 -18.23
N GLY A 56 13.79 0.38 -19.50
CA GLY A 56 13.67 1.65 -20.24
C GLY A 56 12.47 2.45 -19.76
N SER A 57 12.50 3.77 -19.96
CA SER A 57 11.38 4.66 -19.59
C SER A 57 10.06 4.33 -20.28
N ALA A 58 10.11 3.70 -21.45
CA ALA A 58 8.92 3.29 -22.21
C ALA A 58 8.09 2.19 -21.53
N ILE A 59 8.69 1.41 -20.62
CA ILE A 59 8.00 0.36 -19.85
C ILE A 59 7.82 0.73 -18.38
N ASP A 60 8.28 1.93 -17.98
CA ASP A 60 8.14 2.43 -16.62
C ASP A 60 6.75 3.04 -16.42
N VAL A 61 5.90 2.33 -15.69
CA VAL A 61 4.53 2.76 -15.36
C VAL A 61 4.44 3.53 -14.04
N THR A 62 5.56 3.75 -13.34
CA THR A 62 5.58 4.24 -11.96
C THR A 62 4.85 5.57 -11.78
N GLN A 63 5.08 6.53 -12.69
CA GLN A 63 4.46 7.85 -12.60
C GLN A 63 2.94 7.81 -12.82
N ASP A 64 2.48 6.98 -13.77
CA ASP A 64 1.06 6.85 -14.06
C ASP A 64 0.32 6.15 -12.92
N VAL A 65 0.94 5.12 -12.34
CA VAL A 65 0.41 4.44 -11.14
C VAL A 65 0.35 5.38 -9.95
N ILE A 66 1.38 6.20 -9.70
CA ILE A 66 1.38 7.21 -8.63
C ILE A 66 0.22 8.20 -8.80
N LYS A 67 0.00 8.69 -10.03
CA LYS A 67 -1.08 9.63 -10.32
C LYS A 67 -2.44 9.00 -10.02
N GLY A 68 -2.72 7.83 -10.57
CA GLY A 68 -4.02 7.20 -10.40
C GLY A 68 -4.29 6.73 -8.95
N LEU A 69 -3.27 6.30 -8.21
CA LEU A 69 -3.41 6.03 -6.77
C LEU A 69 -3.76 7.30 -5.98
N ASN A 70 -3.12 8.43 -6.27
CA ASN A 70 -3.42 9.70 -5.62
C ASN A 70 -4.81 10.23 -5.98
N GLU A 71 -5.26 10.02 -7.22
CA GLU A 71 -6.62 10.36 -7.65
C GLU A 71 -7.66 9.49 -6.96
N LEU A 72 -7.43 8.18 -6.90
CA LEU A 72 -8.28 7.24 -6.16
C LEU A 72 -8.40 7.67 -4.70
N TYR A 73 -7.28 8.00 -4.05
CA TYR A 73 -7.29 8.48 -2.67
C TYR A 73 -8.13 9.75 -2.48
N LYS A 74 -8.06 10.72 -3.40
CA LYS A 74 -8.91 11.92 -3.36
C LYS A 74 -10.40 11.58 -3.48
N VAL A 75 -10.75 10.60 -4.31
CA VAL A 75 -12.14 10.10 -4.43
C VAL A 75 -12.59 9.42 -3.14
N GLU A 76 -11.72 8.63 -2.51
CA GLU A 76 -12.00 8.00 -1.21
C GLU A 76 -12.17 9.03 -0.08
N LEU A 77 -11.48 10.17 -0.13
CA LEU A 77 -11.68 11.28 0.80
C LEU A 77 -12.99 12.02 0.56
N ALA A 78 -13.44 12.12 -0.70
CA ALA A 78 -14.68 12.79 -1.07
C ALA A 78 -15.95 11.92 -0.85
N THR A 79 -15.76 10.61 -0.64
CA THR A 79 -16.83 9.67 -0.29
C THR A 79 -16.80 9.40 1.22
N PRO A 80 -17.90 9.57 1.97
CA PRO A 80 -17.87 9.38 3.42
C PRO A 80 -17.70 7.89 3.74
N LYS A 81 -16.47 7.48 4.09
CA LYS A 81 -16.23 6.17 4.71
C LYS A 81 -16.56 6.26 6.19
N THR A 82 -17.62 5.56 6.59
CA THR A 82 -17.99 5.25 7.97
C THR A 82 -16.79 4.65 8.70
N ASP A 83 -16.14 5.47 9.52
CA ASP A 83 -14.99 5.12 10.34
C ASP A 83 -15.39 4.03 11.34
N SER A 84 -14.87 2.82 11.17
CA SER A 84 -15.02 1.72 12.14
C SER A 84 -13.96 1.76 13.22
N THR A 85 -13.45 2.93 13.59
CA THR A 85 -12.80 3.12 14.90
C THR A 85 -13.88 3.22 15.98
N LYS A 86 -14.62 2.13 16.22
CA LYS A 86 -15.34 1.93 17.48
C LYS A 86 -14.31 1.61 18.55
N THR A 87 -13.81 2.65 19.19
CA THR A 87 -13.35 2.54 20.58
C THR A 87 -14.55 2.18 21.44
N ASP A 88 -14.75 0.88 21.71
CA ASP A 88 -15.57 0.42 22.83
C ASP A 88 -14.91 0.86 24.14
N LYS A 89 -15.23 2.08 24.57
CA LYS A 89 -15.15 2.53 25.97
C LYS A 89 -16.52 3.04 26.39
N LYS A 90 -17.46 2.13 26.68
CA LYS A 90 -18.48 2.30 27.73
C LYS A 90 -19.34 1.04 27.89
N LYS A 91 -19.02 0.19 28.88
CA LYS A 91 -19.89 -0.01 30.05
C LYS A 91 -19.15 -0.80 31.12
#